data_AF-A0A371JT70-F1
#
_entry.id   AF-A0A371JT70-F1
#
_cell.length_a   1.000
_cell.length_b   1.000
_cell.length_c   1.000
_cell.angle_alpha   90.00
_cell.angle_beta   90.00
_cell.angle_gamma   90.00
#
_symmetry.space_group_name_H-M   'P 1'
#
loop_
_entity.id
_entity.type
_entity.pdbx_description
1 polymer ?
#
loop_
_entity_poly.entity_id
_entity_poly.type
_entity_poly.pdbx_seq_one_letter_code
_entity_poly.pdbx_strand_id
1 'polypeptide(L)'
;MTYFEFSAYLRFLLKSTNAHGVHSPFVFNYVTQCLSSKKKHSKDKSINVLLNSIAYFSAKSIWIAEGSKAQKIVKKYDSNLIWNTPPFDILFFEELDKKGFMTLLSEGKIHNDTIIFINSIYTNPQKHELWKELINIPGITVSMDMFHLGALSIRKEQLKQHFTIRI
;
A
#
# COMPACT_ATOMS: atom_id res chain seq x y z
N MET A 1 0.56 10.33 18.52
CA MET A 1 -0.24 10.94 17.44
C MET A 1 -0.07 12.44 17.54
N THR A 2 0.47 13.09 16.52
CA THR A 2 0.66 14.54 16.46
C THR A 2 -0.68 15.25 16.26
N TYR A 3 -0.73 16.57 16.45
CA TYR A 3 -1.92 17.37 16.14
C TYR A 3 -2.34 17.24 14.66
N PHE A 4 -1.35 17.22 13.76
CA PHE A 4 -1.61 17.00 12.34
C PHE A 4 -2.27 15.65 12.11
N GLU A 5 -1.67 14.56 12.61
CA GLU A 5 -2.21 13.20 12.47
C GLU A 5 -3.63 13.09 13.04
N PHE A 6 -3.88 13.68 14.22
CA PHE A 6 -5.20 13.66 14.82
C PHE A 6 -6.24 14.40 13.98
N SER A 7 -5.94 15.63 13.56
CA SER A 7 -6.84 16.40 12.71
C SER A 7 -7.08 15.72 11.36
N ALA A 8 -6.04 15.09 10.80
CA ALA A 8 -6.13 14.36 9.55
C ALA A 8 -6.95 13.08 9.71
N TYR A 9 -6.84 12.40 10.85
CA TYR A 9 -7.64 11.22 11.15
C TYR A 9 -9.12 11.55 11.22
N LEU A 10 -9.50 12.67 11.84
CA LEU A 10 -10.90 13.11 11.86
C LEU A 10 -11.41 13.38 10.45
N ARG A 11 -10.65 14.09 9.62
CA ARG A 11 -10.99 14.33 8.20
C ARG A 11 -11.09 13.02 7.41
N PHE A 12 -10.17 12.10 7.64
CA PHE A 12 -10.18 10.77 7.04
C PHE A 12 -11.46 10.02 7.42
N LEU A 13 -11.86 10.00 8.70
CA LEU A 13 -13.06 9.32 9.15
C LEU A 13 -14.34 9.85 8.48
N LEU A 14 -14.42 11.16 8.24
CA LEU A 14 -15.56 11.79 7.57
C LEU A 14 -15.62 11.46 6.06
N LYS A 15 -14.46 11.22 5.42
CA LYS A 15 -14.37 10.95 3.98
C LYS A 15 -14.34 9.46 3.64
N SER A 16 -13.81 8.64 4.54
CA SER A 16 -13.54 7.23 4.31
C SER A 16 -14.83 6.43 4.13
N THR A 17 -14.77 5.43 3.25
CA THR A 17 -15.84 4.46 3.04
C THR A 17 -15.39 3.05 3.43
N ASN A 18 -16.36 2.14 3.53
CA ASN A 18 -16.13 0.71 3.68
C ASN A 18 -16.41 0.02 2.33
N ALA A 19 -16.47 -1.31 2.31
CA ALA A 19 -16.78 -2.10 1.10
C ALA A 19 -18.01 -1.59 0.32
N HIS A 20 -19.05 -1.09 1.01
CA HIS A 20 -20.30 -0.66 0.38
C HIS A 20 -20.20 0.61 -0.49
N GLY A 21 -19.16 1.44 -0.33
CA GLY A 21 -18.93 2.62 -1.20
C GLY A 21 -17.86 2.39 -2.25
N VAL A 22 -17.40 1.15 -2.45
CA VAL A 22 -16.39 0.81 -3.43
C VAL A 22 -17.06 0.27 -4.69
N HIS A 23 -16.94 1.01 -5.80
CA HIS A 23 -17.55 0.64 -7.08
C HIS A 23 -16.61 -0.16 -8.01
N SER A 24 -15.32 -0.32 -7.65
CA SER A 24 -14.39 -1.19 -8.39
C SER A 24 -14.49 -2.62 -7.86
N PRO A 25 -14.83 -3.63 -8.68
CA PRO A 25 -14.85 -5.03 -8.25
C PRO A 25 -13.51 -5.51 -7.70
N PHE A 26 -12.40 -5.02 -8.26
CA PHE A 26 -11.05 -5.32 -7.77
C PHE A 26 -10.86 -4.79 -6.35
N VAL A 27 -11.15 -3.51 -6.11
CA VAL A 27 -10.99 -2.90 -4.78
C VAL A 27 -11.99 -3.49 -3.80
N PHE A 28 -13.21 -3.79 -4.23
CA PHE A 28 -14.24 -4.41 -3.39
C PHE A 28 -13.79 -5.78 -2.88
N ASN A 29 -13.30 -6.65 -3.76
CA ASN A 29 -12.78 -7.97 -3.39
C ASN A 29 -11.57 -7.83 -2.47
N TYR A 30 -10.65 -6.92 -2.76
CA TYR A 30 -9.49 -6.68 -1.91
C TYR A 30 -9.88 -6.20 -0.51
N VAL A 31 -10.84 -5.27 -0.39
CA VAL A 31 -11.34 -4.78 0.90
C VAL A 31 -12.00 -5.89 1.71
N THR A 32 -12.87 -6.68 1.08
CA THR A 32 -13.69 -7.68 1.77
C THR A 32 -12.91 -8.95 2.12
N GLN A 33 -12.01 -9.38 1.25
CA GLN A 33 -11.30 -10.67 1.41
C GLN A 33 -9.92 -10.50 2.06
N CYS A 34 -9.23 -9.38 1.85
CA CYS A 34 -7.91 -9.13 2.44
C CYS A 34 -7.98 -8.15 3.62
N LEU A 35 -8.45 -6.93 3.40
CA LEU A 35 -8.34 -5.85 4.40
C LEU A 35 -9.24 -6.06 5.62
N SER A 36 -10.37 -6.74 5.45
CA SER A 36 -11.32 -7.06 6.54
C SER A 36 -10.89 -8.29 7.37
N SER A 37 -9.72 -8.87 7.10
CA SER A 37 -9.21 -10.04 7.82
C SER A 37 -9.04 -9.74 9.31
N LYS A 38 -9.68 -10.56 10.17
CA LYS A 38 -9.55 -10.46 11.63
C LYS A 38 -8.19 -10.95 12.14
N LYS A 39 -7.40 -11.64 11.30
CA LYS A 39 -6.07 -12.15 11.68
C LYS A 39 -5.11 -10.98 11.80
N LYS A 40 -4.58 -10.76 13.00
CA LYS A 40 -3.55 -9.76 13.29
C LYS A 40 -2.23 -10.46 13.57
N HIS A 41 -1.24 -10.19 12.73
CA HIS A 41 0.11 -10.71 12.85
C HIS A 41 1.02 -9.73 13.63
N SER A 42 0.63 -8.46 13.72
CA SER A 42 1.36 -7.38 14.38
C SER A 42 0.39 -6.38 15.02
N LYS A 43 0.89 -5.57 15.97
CA LYS A 43 0.18 -4.35 16.45
C LYS A 43 0.12 -3.26 15.37
N ASP A 44 1.02 -3.34 14.39
CA ASP A 44 1.15 -2.40 13.28
C ASP A 44 0.15 -2.75 12.17
N LYS A 45 -0.78 -1.82 11.89
CA LYS A 45 -1.82 -2.01 10.88
C LYS A 45 -1.23 -2.15 9.48
N SER A 46 -0.20 -1.38 9.14
CA SER A 46 0.44 -1.42 7.82
C SER A 46 1.11 -2.77 7.57
N ILE A 47 1.75 -3.34 8.60
CA ILE A 47 2.32 -4.69 8.52
C ILE A 47 1.22 -5.75 8.36
N ASN A 48 0.10 -5.64 9.07
CA ASN A 48 -1.01 -6.60 8.88
C ASN A 48 -1.53 -6.57 7.45
N VAL A 49 -1.72 -5.37 6.87
CA VAL A 49 -2.14 -5.22 5.48
C VAL A 49 -1.11 -5.84 4.54
N LEU A 50 0.18 -5.57 4.74
CA LEU A 50 1.26 -6.16 3.94
C LEU A 50 1.21 -7.71 3.97
N LEU A 51 1.14 -8.32 5.15
CA LEU A 51 1.16 -9.77 5.30
C LEU A 51 -0.10 -10.43 4.72
N ASN A 52 -1.27 -9.85 4.94
CA ASN A 52 -2.50 -10.33 4.33
C ASN A 52 -2.46 -10.20 2.80
N SER A 53 -1.81 -9.15 2.29
CA SER A 53 -1.67 -8.92 0.84
C SER A 53 -0.73 -9.92 0.18
N ILE A 54 0.36 -10.32 0.84
CA ILE A 54 1.24 -11.39 0.36
C ILE A 54 0.43 -12.66 0.09
N ALA A 55 -0.42 -13.06 1.04
CA ALA A 55 -1.29 -14.22 0.88
C ALA A 55 -2.38 -14.01 -0.18
N TYR A 56 -3.07 -12.86 -0.16
CA TYR A 56 -4.18 -12.58 -1.07
C TYR A 56 -3.75 -12.56 -2.54
N PHE A 57 -2.62 -11.92 -2.84
CA PHE A 57 -2.07 -11.85 -4.20
C PHE A 57 -1.25 -13.09 -4.59
N SER A 58 -1.06 -14.05 -3.67
CA SER A 58 -0.12 -15.17 -3.86
C SER A 58 1.26 -14.68 -4.32
N ALA A 59 1.74 -13.60 -3.70
CA ALA A 59 2.95 -12.91 -4.10
C ALA A 59 4.17 -13.82 -3.93
N LYS A 60 5.04 -13.83 -4.92
CA LYS A 60 6.30 -14.59 -4.95
C LYS A 60 7.50 -13.67 -4.84
N SER A 61 7.44 -12.48 -5.42
CA SER A 61 8.53 -11.50 -5.40
C SER A 61 8.15 -10.24 -4.63
N ILE A 62 9.07 -9.78 -3.79
CA ILE A 62 8.85 -8.59 -2.97
C ILE A 62 10.09 -7.70 -2.90
N TRP A 63 9.85 -6.38 -2.94
CA TRP A 63 10.85 -5.38 -2.61
C TRP A 63 10.52 -4.72 -1.28
N ILE A 64 11.47 -4.75 -0.36
CA ILE A 64 11.45 -4.00 0.90
C ILE A 64 12.88 -3.53 1.17
N ALA A 65 13.04 -2.28 1.59
CA ALA A 65 14.34 -1.74 1.99
C ALA A 65 15.05 -2.65 3.01
N GLU A 66 16.35 -2.88 2.79
CA GLU A 66 17.16 -3.74 3.64
C GLU A 66 17.33 -3.16 5.06
N GLY A 67 17.34 -4.04 6.06
CA GLY A 67 17.49 -3.65 7.46
C GLY A 67 16.21 -3.11 8.12
N SER A 68 15.16 -2.85 7.32
CA SER A 68 13.87 -2.36 7.79
C SER A 68 13.17 -3.34 8.74
N LYS A 69 12.26 -2.82 9.57
CA LYS A 69 11.47 -3.65 10.48
C LYS A 69 10.53 -4.55 9.69
N ALA A 70 9.94 -4.03 8.62
CA ALA A 70 9.07 -4.79 7.73
C ALA A 70 9.81 -6.00 7.13
N GLN A 71 11.05 -5.83 6.64
CA GLN A 71 11.84 -6.94 6.08
C GLN A 71 12.02 -8.08 7.10
N LYS A 72 12.38 -7.76 8.35
CA LYS A 72 12.57 -8.76 9.41
C LYS A 72 11.29 -9.55 9.70
N ILE A 73 10.14 -8.87 9.74
CA ILE A 73 8.85 -9.52 10.01
C ILE A 73 8.43 -10.41 8.83
N VAL A 74 8.53 -9.91 7.61
CA VAL A 74 8.11 -10.64 6.41
C VAL A 74 9.00 -11.87 6.17
N LYS A 75 10.32 -11.78 6.39
CA LYS A 75 11.23 -12.95 6.34
C LYS A 75 10.83 -14.06 7.32
N LYS A 76 10.28 -13.71 8.49
CA LYS A 76 9.78 -14.68 9.47
C LYS A 76 8.42 -15.25 9.07
N TYR A 77 7.60 -14.46 8.37
CA TYR A 77 6.26 -14.85 7.94
C TYR A 77 6.29 -15.83 6.75
N ASP A 78 7.12 -15.55 5.75
CA ASP A 78 7.27 -16.42 4.57
C ASP A 78 8.73 -16.43 4.10
N SER A 79 9.38 -17.59 4.26
CA SER A 79 10.77 -17.82 3.87
C SER A 79 10.94 -18.11 2.37
N ASN A 80 9.86 -18.37 1.63
CA ASN A 80 9.91 -18.75 0.22
C ASN A 80 9.83 -17.55 -0.73
N LEU A 81 9.65 -16.34 -0.19
CA LEU A 81 9.62 -15.11 -0.99
C LEU A 81 10.97 -14.85 -1.66
N ILE A 82 10.90 -14.44 -2.92
CA ILE A 82 12.04 -13.96 -3.70
C ILE A 82 12.24 -12.48 -3.38
N TRP A 83 13.39 -12.17 -2.81
CA TRP A 83 13.71 -10.81 -2.34
C TRP A 83 14.47 -10.02 -3.38
N ASN A 84 14.09 -8.76 -3.57
CA ASN A 84 14.86 -7.75 -4.30
C ASN A 84 15.24 -8.16 -5.73
N THR A 85 14.51 -9.12 -6.32
CA THR A 85 14.67 -9.59 -7.70
C THR A 85 13.40 -9.23 -8.48
N PRO A 86 13.48 -8.31 -9.45
CA PRO A 86 12.33 -7.91 -10.27
C PRO A 86 11.95 -9.00 -11.30
N PRO A 87 10.71 -8.98 -11.83
CA PRO A 87 9.65 -8.03 -11.53
C PRO A 87 8.99 -8.31 -10.16
N PHE A 88 8.54 -7.26 -9.47
CA PHE A 88 8.01 -7.34 -8.11
C PHE A 88 6.48 -7.43 -8.07
N ASP A 89 5.94 -8.46 -7.40
CA ASP A 89 4.51 -8.54 -7.10
C ASP A 89 4.10 -7.48 -6.06
N ILE A 90 4.93 -7.28 -5.04
CA ILE A 90 4.71 -6.32 -3.97
C ILE A 90 5.93 -5.43 -3.76
N LEU A 91 5.71 -4.13 -3.59
CA LEU A 91 6.70 -3.18 -3.08
C LEU A 91 6.19 -2.58 -1.78
N PHE A 92 7.03 -2.55 -0.74
CA PHE A 92 6.68 -1.91 0.54
C PHE A 92 7.73 -0.87 0.94
N PHE A 93 7.29 0.38 1.02
CA PHE A 93 8.08 1.51 1.47
C PHE A 93 7.75 1.81 2.94
N GLU A 94 8.60 1.35 3.87
CA GLU A 94 8.48 1.72 5.29
C GLU A 94 8.73 3.22 5.49
N GLU A 95 9.69 3.74 4.74
CA GLU A 95 9.95 5.16 4.54
C GLU A 95 10.05 5.43 3.05
N LEU A 96 9.35 6.45 2.56
CA LEU A 96 9.27 6.74 1.13
C LEU A 96 10.43 7.62 0.69
N ASP A 97 11.29 7.06 -0.16
CA ASP A 97 12.21 7.83 -1.01
C ASP A 97 11.58 8.04 -2.38
N LYS A 98 11.19 9.28 -2.69
CA LYS A 98 10.58 9.63 -3.99
C LYS A 98 11.49 9.27 -5.15
N LYS A 99 12.81 9.47 -5.02
CA LYS A 99 13.75 9.19 -6.10
C LYS A 99 13.81 7.69 -6.38
N GLY A 100 14.03 6.88 -5.34
CA GLY A 100 14.01 5.43 -5.43
C GLY A 100 12.68 4.88 -5.97
N PHE A 101 11.55 5.44 -5.54
CA PHE A 101 10.23 5.08 -6.06
C PHE A 101 10.13 5.33 -7.58
N MET A 102 10.52 6.51 -8.05
CA MET A 102 10.46 6.83 -9.48
C MET A 102 11.41 5.96 -10.31
N THR A 103 12.61 5.67 -9.81
CA THR A 103 13.56 4.75 -10.44
C THR A 103 12.96 3.36 -10.61
N LEU A 104 12.31 2.82 -9.57
CA LEU A 104 11.63 1.52 -9.63
C LEU A 104 10.50 1.50 -10.67
N LEU A 105 9.75 2.60 -10.81
CA LEU A 105 8.72 2.72 -11.84
C LEU A 105 9.32 2.76 -13.27
N SER A 106 10.43 3.46 -13.48
CA SER A 106 11.02 3.66 -14.82
C SER A 106 11.84 2.46 -15.33
N GLU A 107 12.45 1.69 -14.43
CA GLU A 107 13.36 0.58 -14.81
C GLU A 107 12.63 -0.72 -15.18
N GLY A 108 11.30 -0.70 -15.32
CA GLY A 108 10.53 -1.89 -15.66
C GLY A 108 10.54 -2.97 -14.57
N LYS A 109 10.78 -2.58 -13.31
CA LYS A 109 10.83 -3.50 -12.17
C LYS A 109 9.44 -3.89 -11.63
N ILE A 110 8.39 -3.33 -12.20
CA ILE A 110 6.99 -3.57 -11.85
C ILE A 110 6.24 -4.13 -13.06
N HIS A 111 5.13 -4.81 -12.82
CA HIS A 111 4.24 -5.39 -13.82
C HIS A 111 2.78 -5.02 -13.52
N ASN A 112 1.86 -5.36 -14.43
CA ASN A 112 0.45 -4.93 -14.38
C ASN A 112 -0.25 -5.23 -13.04
N ASP A 113 0.11 -6.34 -12.39
CA ASP A 113 -0.50 -6.80 -11.14
C ASP A 113 0.21 -6.29 -9.87
N THR A 114 1.33 -5.57 -10.03
CA THR A 114 2.11 -5.05 -8.90
C THR A 114 1.25 -4.15 -8.00
N ILE A 115 1.38 -4.37 -6.68
CA ILE A 115 0.82 -3.50 -5.65
C ILE A 115 1.94 -2.85 -4.86
N ILE A 116 1.85 -1.53 -4.70
CA ILE A 116 2.83 -0.73 -3.99
C ILE A 116 2.22 -0.18 -2.72
N PHE A 117 2.85 -0.42 -1.58
CA PHE A 117 2.43 0.09 -0.28
C PHE A 117 3.40 1.17 0.20
N ILE A 118 2.83 2.28 0.67
CA ILE A 118 3.57 3.39 1.27
C ILE A 118 3.10 3.55 2.69
N ASN A 119 3.97 3.33 3.66
CA ASN A 119 3.63 3.48 5.07
C ASN A 119 3.53 4.96 5.46
N SER A 120 2.81 5.25 6.55
CA SER A 120 2.95 6.50 7.30
C SER A 120 2.57 7.76 6.52
N ILE A 121 1.62 7.66 5.58
CA ILE A 121 1.20 8.75 4.65
C ILE A 121 0.60 9.99 5.35
N TYR A 122 0.22 9.90 6.63
CA TYR A 122 -0.32 11.02 7.41
C TYR A 122 0.57 11.50 8.56
N THR A 123 1.81 11.01 8.67
CA THR A 123 2.67 11.34 9.84
C THR A 123 2.97 12.83 9.95
N ASN A 124 3.11 13.51 8.82
CA ASN A 124 3.32 14.94 8.71
C ASN A 124 2.78 15.48 7.38
N PRO A 125 2.63 16.81 7.24
CA PRO A 125 2.14 17.43 6.01
C PRO A 125 2.94 17.03 4.76
N GLN A 126 4.27 16.94 4.87
CA GLN A 126 5.15 16.63 3.74
C GLN A 126 4.89 15.21 3.19
N LYS A 127 4.71 14.21 4.07
CA LYS A 127 4.37 12.84 3.67
C LYS A 127 2.99 12.78 3.01
N HIS A 128 2.04 13.57 3.49
CA HIS A 128 0.70 13.61 2.91
C HIS A 128 0.67 14.29 1.54
N GLU A 129 1.44 15.37 1.35
CA GLU A 129 1.61 15.99 0.04
C GLU A 129 2.32 15.05 -0.94
N LEU A 130 3.37 14.36 -0.51
CA LEU A 130 4.04 13.34 -1.32
C LEU A 130 3.08 12.22 -1.75
N TRP A 131 2.21 11.76 -0.85
CA TRP A 131 1.15 10.80 -1.20
C TRP A 131 0.23 11.32 -2.32
N LYS A 132 -0.21 12.59 -2.24
CA LYS A 132 -1.02 13.20 -3.30
C LYS A 132 -0.27 13.29 -4.63
N GLU A 133 1.01 13.59 -4.61
CA GLU A 133 1.84 13.60 -5.81
C GLU A 133 1.90 12.20 -6.46
N LEU A 134 2.10 11.15 -5.65
CA LEU A 134 2.16 9.78 -6.16
C LEU A 134 0.85 9.33 -6.82
N ILE A 135 -0.31 9.68 -6.25
CA ILE A 135 -1.63 9.39 -6.85
C ILE A 135 -1.74 9.97 -8.27
N ASN A 136 -1.14 11.12 -8.52
CA ASN A 136 -1.25 11.83 -9.78
C ASN A 136 -0.31 11.34 -10.88
N ILE A 137 0.62 10.43 -10.57
CA ILE A 137 1.52 9.83 -11.57
C ILE A 137 0.70 9.15 -12.70
N PRO A 138 1.00 9.40 -13.98
CA PRO A 138 0.18 8.89 -15.11
C PRO A 138 0.00 7.37 -15.15
N GLY A 139 0.96 6.59 -14.64
CA GLY A 139 0.87 5.12 -14.60
C GLY A 139 0.06 4.54 -13.45
N ILE A 140 -0.31 5.35 -12.45
CA ILE A 140 -1.10 4.89 -11.31
C ILE A 140 -2.58 4.92 -11.69
N THR A 141 -3.22 3.75 -11.68
CA THR A 141 -4.63 3.58 -12.01
C THR A 141 -5.50 3.44 -10.77
N VAL A 142 -5.06 2.74 -9.74
CA VAL A 142 -5.82 2.66 -8.48
C VAL A 142 -4.96 3.18 -7.34
N SER A 143 -5.53 4.04 -6.52
CA SER A 143 -4.93 4.45 -5.25
C SER A 143 -5.93 4.27 -4.12
N MET A 144 -5.44 3.76 -2.99
CA MET A 144 -6.23 3.46 -1.79
C MET A 144 -5.56 4.09 -0.58
N ASP A 145 -6.21 5.07 0.02
CA ASP A 145 -5.81 5.71 1.26
C ASP A 145 -6.47 4.97 2.43
N MET A 146 -5.67 4.33 3.29
CA MET A 146 -6.14 3.60 4.48
C MET A 146 -5.66 4.27 5.77
N PHE A 147 -5.36 5.57 5.72
CA PHE A 147 -4.79 6.40 6.79
C PHE A 147 -3.39 5.99 7.28
N HIS A 148 -3.22 4.76 7.77
CA HIS A 148 -1.92 4.27 8.26
C HIS A 148 -0.94 4.01 7.12
N LEU A 149 -1.47 3.68 5.95
CA LEU A 149 -0.72 3.43 4.72
C LEU A 149 -1.55 3.81 3.50
N GLY A 150 -0.85 4.12 2.41
CA GLY A 150 -1.40 4.18 1.07
C GLY A 150 -1.06 2.91 0.28
N ALA A 151 -1.92 2.52 -0.64
CA ALA A 151 -1.65 1.49 -1.63
C ALA A 151 -1.89 2.02 -3.05
N LEU A 152 -1.02 1.68 -3.99
CA LEU A 152 -1.09 2.03 -5.40
C LEU A 152 -1.07 0.78 -6.27
N SER A 153 -1.77 0.84 -7.40
CA SER A 153 -1.76 -0.19 -8.44
C SER A 153 -1.62 0.45 -9.82
N ILE A 154 -1.02 -0.31 -10.74
CA ILE A 154 -0.77 0.07 -12.13
C ILE A 154 -1.56 -0.78 -13.13
N ARG A 155 -2.61 -1.46 -12.65
CA ARG A 155 -3.50 -2.32 -13.47
C ARG A 155 -4.12 -1.52 -14.61
N LYS A 156 -3.80 -1.87 -15.84
CA LYS A 156 -4.27 -1.18 -17.06
C LYS A 156 -5.77 -1.37 -17.30
N GLU A 157 -6.37 -2.39 -16.70
CA GLU A 157 -7.80 -2.72 -16.82
C GLU A 157 -8.68 -1.83 -15.91
N GLN A 158 -8.08 -1.05 -15.01
CA GLN A 158 -8.80 -0.16 -14.09
C GLN A 158 -8.68 1.29 -14.56
N LEU A 159 -9.80 2.02 -14.48
CA LEU A 159 -9.78 3.46 -14.66
C LEU A 159 -9.04 4.13 -13.50
N LYS A 160 -8.45 5.30 -13.78
CA LYS A 160 -7.78 6.09 -12.75
C LYS A 160 -8.78 6.49 -11.65
N GLN A 161 -8.61 5.93 -10.45
CA GLN A 161 -9.52 6.17 -9.33
C GLN A 161 -8.79 6.17 -7.98
N HIS A 162 -9.24 7.07 -7.11
CA HIS A 162 -8.76 7.19 -5.74
C HIS A 162 -9.87 6.80 -4.76
N PHE A 163 -9.53 5.92 -3.82
CA PHE A 163 -10.41 5.44 -2.77
C PHE A 163 -9.85 5.84 -1.40
N THR A 164 -10.71 6.28 -0.49
CA THR A 164 -10.38 6.45 0.92
C THR A 164 -11.12 5.38 1.70
N ILE A 165 -10.40 4.40 2.25
CA ILE A 165 -10.94 3.13 2.76
C ILE A 165 -10.64 3.00 4.24
N ARG A 166 -11.68 2.73 5.05
CA ARG A 166 -11.54 2.49 6.48
C ARG A 166 -11.26 1.01 6.77
N ILE A 167 -10.22 0.74 7.58
CA ILE A 167 -9.76 -0.59 8.00
C ILE A 167 -9.51 -0.71 9.52
#